data_AF-A0A818SDZ0-F1
#
_entry.id   AF-A0A818SDZ0-F1
#
_cell.length_a   1.000
_cell.length_b   1.000
_cell.length_c   1.000
_cell.angle_alpha   90.00
_cell.angle_beta   90.00
_cell.angle_gamma   90.00
#
_symmetry.space_group_name_H-M   'P 1'
#
loop_
_entity.id
_entity.type
_entity.pdbx_description
1 polymer ?
#
loop_
_entity_poly.entity_id
_entity_poly.type
_entity_poly.pdbx_seq_one_letter_code
_entity_poly.pdbx_strand_id
1 'polypeptide(L)' 'MQQEVNKGQAPRTVRRVDQASLNIGDSRAHVHFTDGSALKDDGTWKHGGRKLSREEKQWLQKHGWKIPVET' A
#
# COMPACT_ATOMS: atom_id res chain seq x y z
N MET A 1 5.51 -2.85 -8.23
CA MET A 1 4.36 -3.30 -7.41
C MET A 1 3.07 -3.52 -8.19
N GLN A 2 2.51 -2.54 -8.92
CA GLN A 2 1.23 -2.76 -9.66
C GLN A 2 1.28 -3.95 -10.63
N GLN A 3 2.42 -4.19 -11.29
CA GLN A 3 2.58 -5.38 -12.14
C GLN A 3 2.45 -6.71 -11.38
N GLU A 4 2.90 -6.77 -10.13
CA GLU A 4 2.74 -7.96 -9.28
C GLU A 4 1.28 -8.16 -8.89
N VAL A 5 0.53 -7.06 -8.67
CA VAL A 5 -0.93 -7.12 -8.48
C VAL A 5 -1.60 -7.73 -9.72
N ASN A 6 -1.28 -7.21 -10.91
CA ASN A 6 -1.84 -7.70 -12.17
C ASN A 6 -1.50 -9.17 -12.45
N LYS A 7 -0.33 -9.64 -11.98
CA LYS A 7 0.12 -11.04 -12.11
C LYS A 7 -0.37 -11.95 -10.98
N GLY A 8 -1.13 -11.43 -10.00
CA GLY A 8 -1.58 -12.20 -8.84
C GLY A 8 -0.47 -12.59 -7.85
N GLN A 9 0.66 -11.88 -7.89
CA GLN A 9 1.84 -12.09 -7.06
C GLN A 9 1.87 -11.18 -5.81
N ALA A 10 1.01 -10.18 -5.76
CA ALA A 10 0.78 -9.38 -4.56
C ALA A 10 -0.15 -10.13 -3.57
N PRO A 11 -0.16 -9.75 -2.28
CA PRO A 11 -1.16 -10.24 -1.33
C PRO A 11 -2.58 -10.05 -1.89
N ARG A 12 -3.45 -11.06 -1.71
CA ARG A 12 -4.80 -11.10 -2.31
C ARG A 12 -5.69 -9.92 -1.91
N THR A 13 -5.36 -9.29 -0.79
CA THR A 13 -6.05 -8.12 -0.21
C THR A 13 -5.58 -6.80 -0.82
N VAL A 14 -4.50 -6.78 -1.60
CA VAL A 14 -4.02 -5.61 -2.33
C VAL A 14 -4.75 -5.52 -3.67
N ARG A 15 -5.52 -4.45 -3.85
CA ARG A 15 -6.31 -4.22 -5.06
C ARG A 15 -5.55 -3.45 -6.13
N ARG A 16 -4.77 -2.44 -5.74
CA ARG A 16 -4.03 -1.56 -6.66
C ARG A 16 -2.92 -0.80 -5.94
N VAL A 17 -1.92 -0.36 -6.67
CA VAL A 17 -0.86 0.56 -6.25
C VAL A 17 -0.85 1.74 -7.19
N ASP A 18 -1.11 2.92 -6.64
CA ASP A 18 -1.09 4.18 -7.39
C ASP A 18 0.25 4.88 -7.19
N GLN A 19 0.81 5.40 -8.28
CA GLN A 19 2.02 6.21 -8.23
C GLN A 19 1.70 7.65 -7.83
N ALA A 20 2.73 8.35 -7.36
CA ALA A 20 2.66 9.78 -7.12
C ALA A 20 2.27 10.52 -8.41
N SER A 21 1.26 11.38 -8.35
CA SER A 21 0.93 12.30 -9.44
C SER A 21 1.76 13.57 -9.30
N LEU A 22 2.59 13.87 -10.31
CA LEU A 22 3.45 15.06 -10.32
C LEU A 22 2.70 16.39 -10.25
N ASN A 23 1.41 16.39 -10.62
CA ASN A 23 0.55 17.59 -10.63
C ASN A 23 -0.15 17.87 -9.29
N ILE A 24 0.03 17.01 -8.28
CA ILE A 24 -0.58 17.17 -6.96
C ILE A 24 0.58 17.13 -5.95
N GLY A 25 0.93 18.29 -5.40
CA GLY A 25 2.14 18.49 -4.59
C GLY A 25 2.35 17.54 -3.41
N ASP A 26 1.28 16.88 -2.94
CA ASP A 26 1.30 15.90 -1.84
C ASP A 26 0.83 14.49 -2.24
N SER A 27 0.72 14.19 -3.54
CA SER A 27 0.33 12.86 -3.99
C SER A 27 1.49 11.89 -3.82
N ARG A 28 1.62 11.24 -2.67
CA ARG A 28 2.53 10.10 -2.49
C ARG A 28 2.00 8.83 -3.17
N ALA A 29 2.91 7.90 -3.46
CA ALA A 29 2.52 6.55 -3.86
C ALA A 29 1.72 5.89 -2.73
N HIS A 30 0.65 5.18 -3.07
CA HIS A 30 -0.20 4.52 -2.07
C HIS A 30 -0.80 3.21 -2.59
N VAL A 31 -0.90 2.22 -1.71
CA VAL A 31 -1.56 0.93 -1.96
C VAL A 31 -3.00 1.03 -1.51
N HIS A 32 -3.94 0.64 -2.38
CA HIS A 32 -5.34 0.43 -2.06
C HIS A 32 -5.59 -1.05 -1.71
N PHE A 33 -6.22 -1.28 -0.58
CA PHE A 33 -6.67 -2.60 -0.16
C PHE A 33 -8.13 -2.86 -0.54
N THR A 34 -8.53 -4.12 -0.51
CA THR A 34 -9.87 -4.59 -0.87
C THR A 34 -10.97 -4.08 0.06
N ASP A 35 -10.64 -3.71 1.31
CA ASP A 35 -11.56 -3.14 2.29
C ASP A 35 -11.70 -1.61 2.19
N GLY A 36 -11.08 -1.00 1.18
CA GLY A 36 -11.11 0.45 0.96
C GLY A 36 -10.09 1.24 1.78
N SER A 37 -9.32 0.60 2.67
CA SER A 37 -8.16 1.25 3.28
C SER A 37 -7.06 1.53 2.26
N ALA A 38 -6.28 2.58 2.48
CA ALA A 38 -5.15 2.91 1.61
C ALA A 38 -3.95 3.39 2.42
N LEU A 39 -2.80 2.76 2.22
CA LEU A 39 -1.55 3.07 2.90
C LEU A 39 -0.63 3.84 1.96
N LYS A 40 0.10 4.84 2.44
CA LYS A 40 1.18 5.53 1.70
C LYS A 40 2.52 4.83 1.91
N ASP A 41 3.47 5.08 1.01
CA ASP A 41 4.84 4.54 1.07
C ASP A 41 5.59 4.87 2.37
N ASP A 42 5.30 6.02 2.98
CA ASP A 42 5.84 6.45 4.26
C ASP A 42 5.20 5.78 5.48
N GLY A 43 4.24 4.88 5.29
CA GLY A 43 3.58 4.12 6.35
C GLY A 43 2.42 4.85 7.00
N THR A 44 2.02 6.03 6.51
CA THR A 44 0.81 6.72 6.97
C THR A 44 -0.42 6.29 6.15
N TRP A 45 -1.59 6.23 6.79
CA TRP A 45 -2.83 5.92 6.09
C TRP A 45 -3.34 7.13 5.31
N LYS A 46 -3.63 6.92 4.03
CA LYS A 46 -4.37 7.87 3.18
C LYS A 46 -5.87 7.79 3.42
N HIS A 47 -6.38 6.56 3.59
CA HIS A 47 -7.79 6.29 3.89
C HIS A 47 -7.89 5.15 4.92
N GLY A 48 -8.78 5.32 5.90
CA GLY A 48 -9.03 4.34 6.96
C GLY A 48 -7.78 4.00 7.78
N GLY A 49 -7.72 2.75 8.23
CA GLY A 49 -6.56 2.17 8.92
C GLY A 49 -6.90 0.76 9.39
N ARG A 50 -5.94 -0.17 9.28
CA ARG A 50 -6.16 -1.55 9.69
C ARG A 50 -4.87 -2.25 10.10
N LYS A 51 -5.03 -3.38 10.78
CA LYS A 51 -3.92 -4.30 11.00
C LYS A 51 -3.54 -4.98 9.69
N LEU A 52 -2.28 -4.86 9.30
CA LEU A 52 -1.73 -5.54 8.13
C LEU A 52 -1.40 -7.00 8.47
N SER A 53 -1.67 -7.90 7.52
CA SER A 53 -1.25 -9.30 7.61
C SER A 53 0.27 -9.42 7.52
N ARG A 54 0.82 -10.59 7.89
CA ARG A 54 2.26 -10.86 7.76
C ARG A 54 2.72 -10.77 6.30
N GLU A 55 1.95 -11.33 5.38
CA GLU A 55 2.24 -11.33 3.94
C GLU A 55 2.25 -9.92 3.37
N GLU A 56 1.28 -9.09 3.78
CA GLU A 56 1.22 -7.68 3.40
C GLU A 56 2.45 -6.92 3.91
N LYS A 57 2.81 -7.09 5.18
CA LYS A 57 3.99 -6.45 5.77
C LYS A 57 5.27 -6.84 5.03
N GLN A 58 5.48 -8.12 4.77
CA GLN A 58 6.65 -8.61 4.04
C GLN A 58 6.70 -8.07 2.62
N TRP A 59 5.56 -8.08 1.91
CA TRP A 59 5.48 -7.58 0.54
C TRP A 59 5.76 -6.07 0.47
N LEU A 60 5.17 -5.29 1.37
CA LEU A 60 5.41 -3.85 1.49
C LEU A 60 6.88 -3.56 1.80
N GLN A 61 7.45 -4.22 2.81
CA GLN A 61 8.86 -4.06 3.18
C GLN A 61 9.83 -4.44 2.06
N LYS A 62 9.54 -5.53 1.33
CA LYS A 62 10.32 -5.94 0.14
C LYS A 62 10.42 -4.82 -0.90
N HIS A 63 9.38 -4.01 -1.02
CA HIS A 63 9.33 -2.87 -1.95
C HIS A 63 9.70 -1.53 -1.29
N GLY A 64 10.27 -1.54 -0.09
CA GLY A 64 10.78 -0.35 0.60
C GLY A 64 9.73 0.49 1.33
N TRP A 65 8.52 -0.04 1.53
CA TRP A 65 7.45 0.68 2.23
C TRP A 65 7.64 0.58 3.73
N LYS A 66 7.29 1.66 4.45
CA LYS A 66 7.21 1.63 5.91
C LYS A 66 5.91 0.98 6.35
N ILE A 67 5.98 0.25 7.45
CA ILE A 67 4.81 -0.37 8.07
C ILE A 67 4.26 0.59 9.13
N PRO A 68 2.94 0.87 9.13
CA PRO A 68 2.31 1.69 10.16
C PRO A 68 2.56 1.07 11.54
N VAL A 69 2.79 1.93 12.53
CA VAL A 69 2.86 1.50 13.93
C VAL A 69 1.46 1.07 14.37
N GLU A 70 1.32 -0.17 14.86
CA GLU A 70 0.07 -0.62 15.49
C GLU A 70 -0.07 0.11 16.83
N THR A 71 -1.11 0.94 16.96
CA THR A 71 -1.53 1.58 18.23
C THR A 71 -2.67 0.82 18.85
#